data_AF-A0A4J1XYM1-F1
#
_entry.id   AF-A0A4J1XYM1-F1
#
_cell.length_a   1.000
_cell.length_b   1.000
_cell.length_c   1.000
_cell.angle_alpha   90.00
_cell.angle_beta   90.00
_cell.angle_gamma   90.00
#
_symmetry.space_group_name_H-M   'P 1'
#
loop_
_entity.id
_entity.type
_entity.pdbx_description
1 polymer ?
#
loop_
_entity_poly.entity_id
_entity_poly.type
_entity_poly.pdbx_seq_one_letter_code
_entity_poly.pdbx_strand_id
1 'polypeptide(L)'
;MSLITHRRFISCNEIIKHYKRLIDKAETCVNDLMAEFNSVITTVTGIENRLGAVILAEIRNIHAFDNPAQLQAFAGLDSSIYQSGQIDLAGRMVKRGSPHLRWALIQAAKACPRFSLAFKTYLKTKLE
;
A
#
# COMPACT_ATOMS: atom_id res chain seq x y z
N MET A 1 1.85 43.70 3.58
CA MET A 1 2.07 42.32 4.07
C MET A 1 2.94 42.41 5.34
N SER A 2 2.45 42.04 6.52
CA SER A 2 3.16 42.25 7.80
C SER A 2 4.47 41.45 7.87
N LEU A 3 5.54 42.00 8.46
CA LEU A 3 6.82 41.30 8.71
C LEU A 3 6.64 39.96 9.44
N ILE A 4 5.57 39.82 10.22
CA ILE A 4 5.20 38.60 10.95
C ILE A 4 4.76 37.49 10.00
N THR A 5 3.99 37.81 8.95
CA THR A 5 3.53 36.79 7.98
C THR A 5 4.68 36.32 7.10
N HIS A 6 5.62 37.21 6.76
CA HIS A 6 6.84 36.85 6.04
C HIS A 6 7.76 35.91 6.82
N ARG A 7 8.03 36.18 8.11
CA ARG A 7 8.83 35.27 8.96
C ARG A 7 8.16 33.91 9.17
N ARG A 8 6.83 33.88 9.36
CA ARG A 8 6.08 32.62 9.48
C ARG A 8 6.22 31.78 8.21
N PHE A 9 6.10 32.39 7.04
CA PHE A 9 6.26 31.69 5.76
C PHE A 9 7.67 31.09 5.59
N ILE A 10 8.73 31.86 5.91
CA ILE A 10 10.11 31.35 5.87
C ILE A 10 10.27 30.15 6.81
N SER A 11 9.77 30.25 8.05
CA SER A 11 9.83 29.15 9.01
C SER A 11 9.13 27.89 8.51
N CYS A 12 7.92 28.01 7.96
CA CYS A 12 7.21 26.87 7.36
C CYS A 12 8.00 26.24 6.20
N ASN A 13 8.66 27.05 5.37
CA ASN A 13 9.48 26.55 4.26
C ASN A 13 10.68 25.73 4.77
N GLU A 14 11.37 26.22 5.80
CA GLU A 14 12.47 25.50 6.43
C GLU A 14 12.01 24.19 7.08
N ILE A 15 10.83 24.18 7.72
CA ILE A 15 10.23 22.96 8.27
C ILE A 15 9.93 21.95 7.16
N ILE A 16 9.35 22.39 6.04
CA ILE A 16 9.07 21.51 4.89
C ILE A 16 10.38 20.90 4.34
N LYS A 17 11.42 21.71 4.18
CA LYS A 17 12.74 21.23 3.74
C LYS A 17 13.33 20.21 4.73
N HIS A 18 13.19 20.46 6.02
CA HIS A 18 13.67 19.55 7.07
C HIS A 18 12.97 18.19 6.97
N TYR A 19 11.64 18.16 6.90
CA TYR A 19 10.89 16.91 6.76
C TYR A 19 11.18 16.18 5.45
N LYS A 20 11.38 16.90 4.33
CA LYS A 20 11.82 16.27 3.08
C LYS A 20 13.13 15.50 3.27
N ARG A 21 14.14 16.13 3.87
CA ARG A 21 15.43 15.47 4.15
C ARG A 21 15.28 14.24 5.04
N LEU A 22 14.36 14.26 6.01
CA LEU A 22 14.09 13.10 6.86
C LEU A 22 13.41 11.97 6.09
N ILE A 23 12.48 12.30 5.20
CA ILE A 23 11.83 11.32 4.30
C ILE A 23 12.87 10.69 3.37
N ASP A 24 13.71 11.51 2.72
CA ASP A 24 14.74 11.02 1.78
C ASP A 24 15.72 10.05 2.49
N LYS A 25 16.11 10.37 3.73
CA LYS A 25 16.96 9.49 4.56
C LYS A 25 16.26 8.16 4.89
N ALA A 26 14.98 8.21 5.26
CA ALA A 26 14.21 7.02 5.55
C ALA A 26 14.02 6.15 4.30
N GLU A 27 13.75 6.76 3.15
CA GLU A 27 13.63 6.06 1.87
C GLU A 27 14.93 5.39 1.45
N THR A 28 16.07 6.08 1.64
CA THR A 28 17.41 5.50 1.39
C THR A 28 17.63 4.24 2.24
N CYS A 29 17.38 4.34 3.56
CA CYS A 29 17.51 3.20 4.47
C CYS A 29 16.59 2.02 4.08
N VAL A 30 15.35 2.30 3.69
CA VAL A 30 14.43 1.25 3.21
C VAL A 30 14.94 0.59 1.94
N ASN A 31 15.49 1.37 1.00
CA ASN A 31 16.05 0.83 -0.24
C ASN A 31 17.26 -0.07 0.03
N ASP A 32 18.16 0.35 0.93
CA ASP A 32 19.33 -0.43 1.30
C ASP A 32 18.92 -1.78 1.92
N LEU A 33 17.99 -1.75 2.89
CA LEU A 33 17.45 -2.97 3.50
C LEU A 33 16.75 -3.87 2.48
N MET A 34 15.93 -3.30 1.59
CA MET A 34 15.24 -4.07 0.55
C MET A 34 16.18 -4.72 -0.45
N ALA A 35 17.34 -4.10 -0.72
CA ALA A 35 18.38 -4.69 -1.56
C ALA A 35 19.01 -5.94 -0.92
N GLU A 36 19.12 -6.01 0.40
CA GLU A 36 19.61 -7.19 1.12
C GLU A 36 18.61 -8.35 1.07
N PHE A 37 17.31 -8.07 1.17
CA PHE A 37 16.27 -9.11 1.21
C PHE A 37 16.09 -9.86 -0.13
N ASN A 38 16.51 -9.28 -1.26
CA ASN A 38 16.34 -9.86 -2.61
C ASN A 38 14.96 -10.50 -2.84
N SER A 39 13.90 -9.83 -2.36
CA SER A 39 12.55 -10.37 -2.37
C SER A 39 11.95 -10.36 -3.78
N VAL A 40 11.22 -11.42 -4.13
CA VAL A 40 10.47 -11.52 -5.39
C VAL A 40 9.37 -10.47 -5.52
N ILE A 41 8.96 -9.80 -4.44
CA ILE A 41 7.83 -8.87 -4.45
C ILE A 41 8.07 -7.65 -5.35
N THR A 42 9.32 -7.23 -5.51
CA THR A 42 9.71 -6.08 -6.35
C THR A 42 9.77 -6.43 -7.84
N THR A 43 9.67 -7.72 -8.20
CA THR A 43 9.59 -8.14 -9.61
C THR A 43 8.26 -7.79 -10.25
N VAL A 44 7.21 -7.60 -9.44
CA VAL A 44 5.89 -7.20 -9.93
C VAL A 44 5.93 -5.73 -10.34
N THR A 45 5.77 -5.49 -11.64
CA THR A 45 5.76 -4.13 -12.20
C THR A 45 4.69 -3.27 -11.53
N GLY A 46 5.10 -2.16 -10.92
CA GLY A 46 4.23 -1.26 -10.16
C GLY A 46 4.32 -1.44 -8.63
N ILE A 47 5.06 -2.44 -8.13
CA ILE A 47 5.42 -2.56 -6.71
C ILE A 47 6.86 -2.10 -6.52
N GLU A 48 7.03 -0.91 -5.96
CA GLU A 48 8.35 -0.37 -5.61
C GLU A 48 8.79 -0.82 -4.21
N ASN A 49 10.08 -0.61 -3.89
CA ASN A 49 10.71 -0.97 -2.62
C ASN A 49 9.91 -0.52 -1.40
N ARG A 50 9.33 0.69 -1.43
CA ARG A 50 8.54 1.20 -0.31
C ARG A 50 7.26 0.39 -0.08
N LEU A 51 6.49 0.09 -1.13
CA LEU A 51 5.27 -0.72 -1.02
C LEU A 51 5.63 -2.17 -0.69
N GLY A 52 6.66 -2.71 -1.33
CA GLY A 52 7.18 -4.04 -1.06
C GLY A 52 7.62 -4.21 0.40
N ALA A 53 8.36 -3.23 0.95
CA ALA A 53 8.80 -3.22 2.34
C ALA A 53 7.62 -3.24 3.31
N VAL A 54 6.57 -2.43 3.06
CA VAL A 54 5.36 -2.44 3.89
C VAL A 54 4.67 -3.80 3.84
N ILE A 55 4.52 -4.39 2.65
CA ILE A 55 3.90 -5.72 2.51
C ILE A 55 4.70 -6.79 3.26
N LEU A 56 6.03 -6.80 3.09
CA LEU A 56 6.90 -7.76 3.77
C LEU A 56 6.89 -7.58 5.29
N ALA A 57 6.93 -6.34 5.78
CA ALA A 57 6.88 -6.03 7.20
C ALA A 57 5.55 -6.44 7.86
N GLU A 58 4.43 -6.29 7.14
CA GLU A 58 3.10 -6.66 7.63
C GLU A 58 2.86 -8.17 7.58
N ILE A 59 3.33 -8.85 6.52
CA ILE A 59 3.19 -10.31 6.40
C ILE A 59 4.10 -11.03 7.40
N ARG A 60 5.32 -10.52 7.61
CA ARG A 60 6.40 -11.11 8.44
C ARG A 60 6.88 -12.49 7.98
N ASN A 61 5.99 -13.48 7.98
CA ASN A 61 6.24 -14.84 7.51
C ASN A 61 5.11 -15.30 6.60
N ILE A 62 5.40 -15.50 5.31
CA ILE A 62 4.41 -15.95 4.33
C ILE A 62 3.91 -17.37 4.61
N HIS A 63 4.72 -18.20 5.28
CA HIS A 63 4.36 -19.58 5.64
C HIS A 63 3.37 -19.65 6.81
N ALA A 64 3.02 -18.52 7.44
CA ALA A 64 1.93 -18.47 8.40
C ALA A 64 0.54 -18.60 7.73
N PHE A 65 0.49 -18.56 6.40
CA PHE A 65 -0.73 -18.68 5.61
C PHE A 65 -0.65 -19.92 4.73
N ASP A 66 -1.59 -20.85 4.91
CA ASP A 66 -1.68 -22.09 4.12
C ASP A 66 -2.18 -21.81 2.70
N ASN A 67 -2.97 -20.75 2.54
CA ASN A 67 -3.53 -20.37 1.25
C ASN A 67 -3.63 -18.84 1.07
N PRO A 68 -3.66 -18.34 -0.17
CA PRO A 68 -3.77 -16.91 -0.45
C PRO A 68 -5.05 -16.26 0.09
N ALA A 69 -6.15 -17.02 0.22
CA ALA A 69 -7.41 -16.49 0.74
C ALA A 69 -7.32 -16.13 2.23
N GLN A 70 -6.52 -16.87 3.02
CA GLN A 70 -6.23 -16.51 4.41
C GLN A 70 -5.48 -15.17 4.50
N LEU A 71 -4.50 -14.95 3.61
CA LEU A 71 -3.79 -13.67 3.53
C LEU A 71 -4.73 -12.53 3.09
N GLN A 72 -5.62 -12.78 2.14
CA GLN A 72 -6.64 -11.82 1.71
C GLN A 72 -7.59 -11.44 2.85
N ALA A 73 -8.05 -12.43 3.62
CA ALA A 73 -8.90 -12.23 4.79
C ALA A 73 -8.18 -11.48 5.91
N PHE A 74 -6.88 -11.75 6.12
CA PHE A 74 -6.02 -11.03 7.05
C PHE A 74 -5.76 -9.57 6.60
N ALA A 75 -5.65 -9.31 5.31
CA ALA A 75 -5.63 -7.95 4.77
C ALA A 75 -7.01 -7.28 4.86
N GLY A 76 -8.09 -8.02 5.12
CA GLY A 76 -9.46 -7.50 5.12
C GLY A 76 -9.86 -6.97 3.74
N LEU A 77 -9.55 -7.71 2.68
CA LEU A 77 -9.94 -7.37 1.31
C LEU A 77 -11.25 -8.02 0.87
N ASP A 78 -11.96 -8.70 1.79
CA ASP A 78 -13.27 -9.30 1.52
C ASP A 78 -14.40 -8.25 1.62
N SER A 79 -15.53 -8.53 0.98
CA SER A 79 -16.79 -7.83 1.26
C SER A 79 -17.42 -8.36 2.54
N SER A 80 -18.06 -7.49 3.34
CA SER A 80 -18.94 -7.93 4.42
C SER A 80 -20.16 -8.63 3.82
N ILE A 81 -20.70 -9.64 4.48
CA ILE A 81 -21.94 -10.29 4.06
C ILE A 81 -23.04 -9.78 5.00
N TYR A 82 -24.12 -9.24 4.42
CA TYR A 82 -25.34 -8.96 5.15
C TYR A 82 -26.34 -10.08 4.85
N GLN A 83 -26.66 -10.87 5.88
CA GLN A 83 -27.55 -12.02 5.78
C GLN A 83 -28.78 -11.79 6.66
N SER A 84 -29.97 -11.75 6.06
CA SER A 84 -31.24 -11.56 6.78
C SER A 84 -32.23 -12.71 6.58
N GLY A 85 -31.72 -13.95 6.52
CA GLY A 85 -32.52 -15.19 6.43
C GLY A 85 -33.06 -15.52 5.03
N GLN A 86 -33.45 -14.52 4.23
CA GLN A 86 -33.96 -14.71 2.86
C GLN A 86 -33.02 -14.19 1.76
N ILE A 87 -32.04 -13.35 2.11
CA ILE A 87 -31.13 -12.71 1.17
C ILE A 87 -29.71 -12.65 1.74
N ASP A 88 -28.75 -12.94 0.87
CA ASP A 88 -27.32 -12.69 1.09
C ASP A 88 -26.90 -11.52 0.20
N LEU A 89 -26.55 -10.40 0.81
CA LEU A 89 -26.09 -9.20 0.11
C LEU A 89 -24.61 -8.94 0.41
N ALA A 90 -23.82 -8.74 -0.64
CA ALA A 90 -22.45 -8.25 -0.51
C ALA A 90 -22.48 -6.77 -0.07
N GLY A 91 -21.91 -6.49 1.09
CA GLY A 91 -21.77 -5.17 1.68
C GLY A 91 -20.39 -4.55 1.47
N ARG A 92 -20.03 -3.62 2.36
CA ARG A 92 -18.77 -2.86 2.27
C ARG A 92 -17.55 -3.75 2.58
N MET A 93 -16.37 -3.32 2.11
CA MET A 93 -15.11 -3.98 2.45
C MET A 93 -14.94 -4.11 3.98
N VAL A 94 -14.61 -5.31 4.45
CA VAL A 94 -14.37 -5.55 5.87
C VAL A 94 -13.11 -4.82 6.34
N LYS A 95 -13.11 -4.31 7.57
CA LYS A 95 -11.96 -3.59 8.15
C LYS A 95 -11.17 -4.43 9.17
N ARG A 96 -11.33 -5.75 9.13
CA ARG A 96 -10.59 -6.69 10.00
C ARG A 96 -9.15 -6.90 9.52
N GLY A 97 -8.25 -7.16 10.44
CA GLY A 97 -6.82 -7.39 10.16
C GLY A 97 -6.05 -6.11 9.80
N SER A 98 -4.90 -6.25 9.13
CA SER A 98 -3.92 -5.15 9.00
C SER A 98 -4.40 -4.02 8.08
N PRO A 99 -4.58 -2.78 8.59
CA PRO A 99 -4.91 -1.64 7.74
C PRO A 99 -3.75 -1.21 6.83
N HIS A 100 -2.50 -1.43 7.25
CA HIS A 100 -1.31 -1.10 6.47
C HIS A 100 -1.13 -2.06 5.29
N LEU A 101 -1.32 -3.36 5.52
CA LEU A 101 -1.30 -4.36 4.46
C LEU A 101 -2.41 -4.10 3.45
N ARG A 102 -3.64 -3.82 3.92
CA ARG A 102 -4.77 -3.45 3.07
C ARG A 102 -4.45 -2.26 2.19
N TRP A 103 -3.94 -1.19 2.79
CA TRP A 103 -3.56 0.01 2.07
C TRP A 103 -2.49 -0.29 1.01
N ALA A 104 -1.43 -1.01 1.38
CA ALA A 104 -0.32 -1.31 0.49
C ALA A 104 -0.76 -2.14 -0.72
N LEU A 105 -1.58 -3.18 -0.50
CA LEU A 105 -2.12 -4.02 -1.57
C LEU A 105 -3.06 -3.24 -2.51
N ILE A 106 -3.89 -2.33 -1.97
CA ILE A 106 -4.74 -1.46 -2.80
C ILE A 106 -3.90 -0.49 -3.63
N GLN A 107 -2.82 0.09 -3.06
CA GLN A 107 -1.93 0.96 -3.81
C GLN A 107 -1.19 0.20 -4.91
N ALA A 108 -0.66 -0.99 -4.60
CA ALA A 108 -0.04 -1.88 -5.57
C ALA A 108 -1.01 -2.21 -6.72
N ALA A 109 -2.23 -2.65 -6.41
CA ALA A 109 -3.24 -2.99 -7.41
C ALA A 109 -3.61 -1.79 -8.32
N LYS A 110 -3.58 -0.56 -7.80
CA LYS A 110 -3.78 0.66 -8.61
C LYS A 110 -2.56 1.01 -9.46
N ALA A 111 -1.36 0.73 -8.98
CA ALA A 111 -0.11 1.03 -9.68
C ALA A 111 0.16 0.02 -10.82
N CYS A 112 -0.05 -1.27 -10.61
CA CYS A 112 0.19 -2.33 -11.59
C CYS A 112 -0.34 -2.03 -13.01
N PRO A 113 -1.63 -1.68 -13.23
CA PRO A 113 -2.16 -1.40 -14.57
C PRO A 113 -1.65 -0.09 -15.17
N ARG A 114 -1.03 0.81 -14.38
CA ARG A 114 -0.41 2.03 -14.90
C ARG A 114 0.95 1.74 -15.53
N PHE A 115 1.68 0.76 -15.00
CA PHE A 115 3.05 0.44 -15.40
C PHE A 115 3.19 -0.87 -16.19
N SER A 116 2.15 -1.72 -16.21
CA SER A 116 2.15 -2.98 -16.96
C SER A 116 0.94 -3.09 -17.88
N LEU A 117 1.22 -3.34 -19.16
CA LEU A 117 0.19 -3.57 -20.17
C LEU A 117 -0.62 -4.84 -19.88
N ALA A 118 0.02 -5.90 -19.38
CA ALA A 118 -0.66 -7.16 -19.04
C ALA A 118 -1.72 -6.96 -17.96
N PHE A 119 -1.38 -6.26 -16.87
CA PHE A 119 -2.33 -5.94 -15.80
C PHE A 119 -3.42 -4.96 -16.26
N LYS A 120 -3.09 -4.03 -17.17
CA LYS A 120 -4.07 -3.12 -17.76
C LYS A 120 -5.12 -3.87 -18.58
N THR A 121 -4.70 -4.82 -19.42
CA THR A 121 -5.61 -5.65 -20.21
C THR A 121 -6.47 -6.52 -19.30
N TYR A 122 -5.87 -7.18 -18.31
CA TYR A 122 -6.61 -8.00 -17.34
C TYR A 122 -7.69 -7.19 -16.59
N LEU A 123 -7.34 -5.98 -16.12
CA LEU A 123 -8.29 -5.11 -15.44
C LEU A 123 -9.46 -4.73 -16.34
N LYS A 124 -9.19 -4.44 -17.62
CA LYS A 124 -10.24 -4.10 -18.60
C LYS A 124 -11.25 -5.25 -18.73
N THR A 125 -10.79 -6.50 -18.84
CA THR A 125 -11.65 -7.69 -18.91
C THR A 125 -12.51 -7.92 -17.66
N LYS A 126 -12.15 -7.35 -16.51
CA LYS A 126 -12.93 -7.46 -15.26
C LYS A 126 -13.92 -6.31 -15.05
N LEU A 127 -13.78 -5.22 -15.80
CA LEU A 127 -14.66 -4.05 -15.74
C LEU A 127 -15.75 -4.07 -16.82
N GLU A 128 -15.50 -4.78 -17.92
CA GLU A 128 -16.47 -5.12 -18.97
C GLU A 128 -17.31 -6.35 -18.56
#